data_AF-A8LI34-F1
#
_entry.id   AF-A8LI34-F1
#
_cell.length_a   1.000
_cell.length_b   1.000
_cell.length_c   1.000
_cell.angle_alpha   90.00
_cell.angle_beta   90.00
_cell.angle_gamma   90.00
#
_symmetry.space_group_name_H-M   'P 1'
#
loop_
_entity.id
_entity.type
_entity.pdbx_description
1 polymer ?
#
loop_
_entity_poly.entity_id
_entity_poly.type
_entity_poly.pdbx_seq_one_letter_code
_entity_poly.pdbx_strand_id
1 'polypeptide(L)'
;MNLPVVFGSKVRAVGCISNRCQSRMAPHHDRAMIDTADKIGGDREMKATALGVALACLALPATGADRDSVNALLADNQCRDCDLAGAELAGADLRDAYLTYAVFDGANLEGADLRDAFMPFAQFSGARMRGILFDRTNARDTVFAGADLRAASMVGVALPRATLTEADLGGADLSGAFLEGANFGNARLVGAVLREADLTGARLTGADLSEADLTGAVTQAAGFSGAVFCRTVMPDGTLRSDGCP
;
A
#
# COMPACT_ATOMS: atom_id res chain seq x y z
N MET A 1 -24.29 -36.01 -59.78
CA MET A 1 -22.91 -35.67 -60.20
C MET A 1 -22.17 -35.14 -58.97
N ASN A 2 -21.22 -35.96 -58.50
CA ASN A 2 -20.07 -35.77 -57.58
C ASN A 2 -19.90 -34.52 -56.69
N LEU A 3 -19.67 -34.77 -55.39
CA LEU A 3 -18.76 -34.07 -54.45
C LEU A 3 -17.26 -34.36 -54.81
N PRO A 4 -16.18 -33.89 -54.11
CA PRO A 4 -15.85 -32.67 -53.32
C PRO A 4 -14.42 -32.08 -53.64
N VAL A 5 -13.86 -31.18 -52.79
CA VAL A 5 -12.42 -31.02 -52.36
C VAL A 5 -11.52 -29.83 -52.86
N VAL A 6 -11.17 -28.96 -51.89
CA VAL A 6 -9.85 -28.39 -51.44
C VAL A 6 -8.84 -27.70 -52.38
N PHE A 7 -8.44 -26.47 -51.98
CA PHE A 7 -7.07 -25.95 -51.90
C PHE A 7 -6.98 -25.11 -50.61
N GLY A 8 -6.00 -25.13 -49.72
CA GLY A 8 -4.73 -25.83 -49.58
C GLY A 8 -4.02 -25.21 -48.37
N SER A 9 -3.90 -25.96 -47.28
CA SER A 9 -3.11 -25.66 -46.07
C SER A 9 -1.60 -25.78 -46.34
N LYS A 10 -0.78 -24.90 -45.73
CA LYS A 10 0.60 -25.18 -45.23
C LYS A 10 1.17 -23.90 -44.58
N VAL A 11 1.38 -23.87 -43.26
CA VAL A 11 2.59 -24.34 -42.57
C VAL A 11 3.88 -23.73 -43.13
N ARG A 12 4.49 -22.81 -42.38
CA ARG A 12 5.94 -22.58 -42.34
C ARG A 12 6.31 -22.30 -40.89
N ALA A 13 6.77 -23.32 -40.16
CA ALA A 13 8.16 -23.77 -40.10
C ALA A 13 9.06 -22.76 -39.37
N VAL A 14 9.25 -23.05 -38.09
CA VAL A 14 10.39 -22.60 -37.29
C VAL A 14 11.65 -23.08 -37.99
N GLY A 15 12.47 -22.13 -38.44
CA GLY A 15 13.77 -22.39 -39.04
C GLY A 15 14.83 -21.55 -38.33
N CYS A 16 15.40 -22.09 -37.26
CA CYS A 16 16.69 -21.63 -36.78
C CYS A 16 17.77 -22.21 -37.72
N ILE A 17 18.52 -21.34 -38.37
CA ILE A 17 19.77 -21.69 -39.04
C ILE A 17 20.88 -20.81 -38.44
N SER A 18 21.72 -21.45 -37.63
CA SER A 18 23.14 -21.13 -37.39
C SER A 18 23.55 -19.85 -36.63
N ASN A 19 24.01 -20.09 -35.40
CA ASN A 19 25.17 -19.53 -34.68
C ASN A 19 25.32 -18.01 -34.47
N ARG A 20 24.57 -17.47 -33.50
CA ARG A 20 25.13 -16.75 -32.33
C ARG A 20 24.02 -16.34 -31.35
N CYS A 21 24.14 -16.77 -30.09
CA CYS A 21 23.50 -16.10 -28.96
C CYS A 21 24.15 -14.74 -28.73
N GLN A 22 23.36 -13.68 -28.53
CA GLN A 22 23.44 -12.76 -27.38
C GLN A 22 22.45 -11.60 -27.51
N SER A 23 21.68 -11.41 -26.44
CA SER A 23 21.30 -10.14 -25.82
C SER A 23 20.89 -8.97 -26.73
N ARG A 24 19.61 -8.58 -26.64
CA ARG A 24 19.24 -7.17 -26.39
C ARG A 24 17.74 -7.06 -26.08
N MET A 25 17.47 -6.47 -24.92
CA MET A 25 16.23 -5.76 -24.61
C MET A 25 15.82 -4.88 -25.81
N ALA A 26 14.53 -4.86 -26.13
CA ALA A 26 13.94 -3.79 -26.92
C ALA A 26 12.80 -3.12 -26.12
N PRO A 27 12.75 -1.79 -26.08
CA PRO A 27 11.88 -1.02 -25.20
C PRO A 27 10.57 -0.60 -25.89
N HIS A 28 9.64 -0.12 -25.07
CA HIS A 28 8.56 0.78 -25.46
C HIS A 28 9.11 2.00 -26.22
N HIS A 29 8.53 2.33 -27.37
CA HIS A 29 7.81 3.59 -27.60
C HIS A 29 7.32 3.74 -29.05
N ASP A 30 6.24 4.52 -29.16
CA ASP A 30 5.79 5.29 -30.32
C ASP A 30 5.02 4.63 -31.45
N ARG A 31 3.70 4.89 -31.43
CA ARG A 31 2.92 5.13 -32.64
C ARG A 31 2.64 6.63 -32.73
N ALA A 32 3.36 7.30 -33.62
CA ALA A 32 2.90 8.53 -34.26
C ALA A 32 2.32 8.17 -35.64
N MET A 33 1.35 8.95 -36.12
CA MET A 33 1.34 9.60 -37.44
C MET A 33 -0.03 10.23 -37.77
N ILE A 34 -0.02 11.57 -37.92
CA ILE A 34 -0.60 12.38 -39.03
C ILE A 34 -2.12 12.71 -38.95
N ASP A 35 -2.65 13.94 -39.16
CA ASP A 35 -2.12 15.25 -39.59
C ASP A 35 -3.06 16.41 -39.15
N THR A 36 -2.48 17.61 -39.08
CA THR A 36 -3.03 18.99 -39.25
C THR A 36 -4.55 19.28 -39.26
N ALA A 37 -5.01 20.18 -38.37
CA ALA A 37 -5.43 21.55 -38.72
C ALA A 37 -6.14 22.28 -37.55
N ASP A 38 -5.76 23.54 -37.40
CA ASP A 38 -6.28 24.61 -36.55
C ASP A 38 -7.81 24.78 -36.63
N LYS A 39 -8.50 24.86 -35.47
CA LYS A 39 -9.75 25.63 -35.30
C LYS A 39 -10.18 25.78 -33.84
N ILE A 40 -10.25 27.05 -33.47
CA ILE A 40 -10.82 27.68 -32.28
C ILE A 40 -12.27 27.23 -32.03
N GLY A 41 -12.58 26.95 -30.76
CA GLY A 41 -13.93 27.11 -30.17
C GLY A 41 -14.70 25.82 -29.88
N GLY A 42 -14.99 25.57 -28.60
CA GLY A 42 -16.04 24.64 -28.21
C GLY A 42 -15.94 24.11 -26.78
N ASP A 43 -16.32 24.94 -25.80
CA ASP A 43 -16.81 24.46 -24.51
C ASP A 43 -17.88 23.39 -24.71
N ARG A 44 -17.71 22.19 -24.12
CA ARG A 44 -18.80 21.24 -23.87
C ARG A 44 -18.61 20.51 -22.54
N GLU A 45 -19.20 21.12 -21.53
CA GLU A 45 -20.06 20.54 -20.50
C GLU A 45 -19.63 19.25 -19.78
N MET A 46 -19.23 19.46 -18.52
CA MET A 46 -19.59 18.69 -17.34
C MET A 46 -20.76 17.70 -17.51
N LYS A 47 -20.48 16.44 -17.12
CA LYS A 47 -21.44 15.64 -16.38
C LYS A 47 -20.77 15.10 -15.12
N ALA A 48 -20.77 15.95 -14.09
CA ALA A 48 -20.53 15.56 -12.72
C ALA A 48 -21.80 14.88 -12.17
N THR A 49 -21.66 13.60 -11.80
CA THR A 49 -22.56 12.94 -10.86
C THR A 49 -21.71 12.00 -10.01
N ALA A 50 -20.93 12.59 -9.11
CA ALA A 50 -20.41 11.92 -7.91
C ALA A 50 -20.83 12.81 -6.73
N LEU A 51 -21.80 12.31 -5.97
CA LEU A 51 -22.41 13.01 -4.84
C LEU A 51 -21.69 12.57 -3.56
N GLY A 52 -21.04 13.54 -2.89
CA GLY A 52 -20.39 13.41 -1.57
C GLY A 52 -18.90 13.07 -1.71
N VAL A 53 -17.94 13.97 -1.49
CA VAL A 53 -17.82 15.00 -0.45
C VAL A 53 -17.28 16.27 -1.09
N ALA A 54 -17.95 17.40 -0.86
CA ALA A 54 -17.43 18.70 -1.25
C ALA A 54 -16.15 18.98 -0.46
N LEU A 55 -15.02 18.89 -1.16
CA LEU A 55 -13.72 19.33 -0.71
C LEU A 55 -13.85 20.80 -0.26
N ALA A 56 -13.69 21.06 1.04
CA ALA A 56 -13.41 22.39 1.54
C ALA A 56 -12.03 22.79 1.00
N CYS A 57 -12.02 23.33 -0.21
CA CYS A 57 -10.86 23.92 -0.85
C CYS A 57 -10.62 25.29 -0.19
N LEU A 58 -10.20 25.28 1.08
CA LEU A 58 -9.55 26.42 1.72
C LEU A 58 -8.07 26.28 1.41
N ALA A 59 -7.56 27.26 0.67
CA ALA A 59 -6.17 27.34 0.22
C ALA A 59 -5.17 26.96 1.32
N LEU A 60 -4.56 25.78 1.18
CA LEU A 60 -3.42 25.34 1.97
C LEU A 60 -2.12 25.59 1.17
N PRO A 61 -1.02 25.94 1.86
CA PRO A 61 0.24 26.28 1.23
C PRO A 61 0.79 25.04 0.52
N ALA A 62 1.27 25.25 -0.71
CA ALA A 62 1.92 24.29 -1.61
C ALA A 62 2.39 22.98 -0.94
N THR A 63 1.50 21.99 -0.89
CA THR A 63 1.83 20.60 -0.57
C THR A 63 2.49 19.97 -1.79
N GLY A 64 3.54 19.18 -1.60
CA GLY A 64 4.33 18.58 -2.69
C GLY A 64 3.53 17.67 -3.64
N ALA A 65 2.34 17.25 -3.22
CA ALA A 65 1.42 16.46 -4.02
C ALA A 65 1.02 17.18 -5.30
N ASP A 66 1.19 16.46 -6.41
CA ASP A 66 0.70 16.90 -7.70
C ASP A 66 -0.84 16.98 -7.66
N ARG A 67 -1.39 18.16 -7.99
CA ARG A 67 -2.84 18.40 -7.94
C ARG A 67 -3.60 17.47 -8.87
N ASP A 68 -3.00 17.12 -10.01
CA ASP A 68 -3.62 16.22 -10.97
C ASP A 68 -3.66 14.80 -10.39
N SER A 69 -2.60 14.36 -9.71
CA SER A 69 -2.56 13.10 -8.97
C SER A 69 -3.62 13.02 -7.86
N VAL A 70 -3.79 14.08 -7.05
CA VAL A 70 -4.84 14.11 -6.01
C VAL A 70 -6.24 14.02 -6.64
N ASN A 71 -6.49 14.78 -7.70
CA ASN A 71 -7.79 14.77 -8.37
C ASN A 71 -8.08 13.42 -9.04
N ALA A 72 -7.08 12.81 -9.69
CA ALA A 72 -7.19 11.49 -10.30
C ALA A 72 -7.51 10.41 -9.26
N LEU A 73 -6.79 10.44 -8.12
CA LEU A 73 -7.06 9.52 -7.02
C LEU A 73 -8.50 9.65 -6.52
N LEU A 74 -8.95 10.86 -6.22
CA LEU A 74 -10.27 11.10 -5.64
C LEU A 74 -11.43 10.86 -6.63
N ALA A 75 -11.16 10.91 -7.93
CA ALA A 75 -12.15 10.63 -8.96
C ALA A 75 -12.35 9.12 -9.16
N ASP A 76 -11.24 8.36 -9.23
CA ASP A 76 -11.27 7.00 -9.77
C ASP A 76 -10.79 5.93 -8.78
N ASN A 77 -10.35 6.32 -7.57
CA ASN A 77 -9.65 5.45 -6.61
C ASN A 77 -8.48 4.69 -7.26
N GLN A 78 -7.85 5.30 -8.25
CA GLN A 78 -6.75 4.72 -9.01
C GLN A 78 -5.64 5.76 -9.14
N CYS A 79 -4.47 5.43 -8.61
CA CYS A 79 -3.31 6.28 -8.72
C CYS A 79 -2.04 5.43 -8.64
N ARG A 80 -1.65 4.86 -9.78
CA ARG A 80 -0.40 4.13 -9.89
C ARG A 80 0.75 5.12 -10.08
N ASP A 81 1.85 4.93 -9.34
CA ASP A 81 3.07 5.75 -9.45
C ASP A 81 2.86 7.26 -9.15
N CYS A 82 1.76 7.62 -8.47
CA CYS A 82 1.42 9.01 -8.18
C CYS A 82 2.27 9.63 -7.07
N ASP A 83 2.56 10.92 -7.21
CA ASP A 83 3.14 11.73 -6.14
C ASP A 83 2.05 12.48 -5.37
N LEU A 84 1.78 11.97 -4.18
CA LEU A 84 0.81 12.48 -3.20
C LEU A 84 1.53 12.93 -1.92
N ALA A 85 2.83 13.25 -2.00
CA ALA A 85 3.62 13.65 -0.85
C ALA A 85 3.04 14.92 -0.19
N GLY A 86 2.76 14.85 1.11
CA GLY A 86 2.13 15.94 1.85
C GLY A 86 0.68 16.23 1.46
N ALA A 87 0.01 15.36 0.68
CA ALA A 87 -1.39 15.54 0.32
C ALA A 87 -2.29 15.61 1.56
N GLU A 88 -3.37 16.37 1.47
CA GLU A 88 -4.38 16.49 2.53
C GLU A 88 -5.60 15.63 2.19
N LEU A 89 -5.62 14.41 2.72
CA LEU A 89 -6.57 13.32 2.43
C LEU A 89 -7.25 12.81 3.71
N ALA A 90 -7.30 13.61 4.77
CA ALA A 90 -7.95 13.23 6.02
C ALA A 90 -9.43 12.87 5.77
N GLY A 91 -9.84 11.70 6.25
CA GLY A 91 -11.19 11.17 6.07
C GLY A 91 -11.56 10.82 4.62
N ALA A 92 -10.60 10.79 3.69
CA ALA A 92 -10.88 10.41 2.31
C ALA A 92 -11.36 8.95 2.22
N ASP A 93 -12.33 8.71 1.34
CA ASP A 93 -12.80 7.38 1.00
C ASP A 93 -11.97 6.83 -0.15
N LEU A 94 -11.02 5.95 0.20
CA LEU A 94 -10.06 5.32 -0.69
C LEU A 94 -10.21 3.79 -0.66
N ARG A 95 -11.43 3.31 -0.37
CA ARG A 95 -11.75 1.89 -0.40
C ARG A 95 -11.51 1.32 -1.78
N ASP A 96 -11.02 0.08 -1.81
CA ASP A 96 -10.69 -0.64 -3.05
C ASP A 96 -9.66 0.08 -3.95
N ALA A 97 -8.94 1.08 -3.43
CA ALA A 97 -8.07 1.90 -4.26
C ALA A 97 -6.84 1.13 -4.78
N TYR A 98 -6.42 1.43 -6.01
CA TYR A 98 -5.22 0.87 -6.62
C TYR A 98 -4.09 1.90 -6.57
N LEU A 99 -3.15 1.70 -5.65
CA LEU A 99 -2.12 2.68 -5.26
C LEU A 99 -0.70 2.11 -5.39
N THR A 100 -0.50 1.17 -6.30
CA THR A 100 0.81 0.54 -6.50
C THR A 100 1.87 1.60 -6.84
N TYR A 101 2.98 1.61 -6.09
CA TYR A 101 4.07 2.60 -6.19
C TYR A 101 3.70 4.07 -5.87
N ALA A 102 2.51 4.34 -5.33
CA ALA A 102 2.15 5.70 -4.95
C ALA A 102 2.97 6.21 -3.75
N VAL A 103 3.24 7.51 -3.73
CA VAL A 103 4.04 8.19 -2.70
C VAL A 103 3.14 9.11 -1.88
N PHE A 104 2.98 8.81 -0.60
CA PHE A 104 2.20 9.56 0.39
C PHE A 104 3.09 10.09 1.52
N ASP A 105 4.39 10.25 1.28
CA ASP A 105 5.34 10.70 2.30
C ASP A 105 4.88 12.04 2.91
N GLY A 106 4.77 12.07 4.24
CA GLY A 106 4.28 13.24 4.98
C GLY A 106 2.81 13.61 4.75
N ALA A 107 2.04 12.81 3.99
CA ALA A 107 0.63 13.10 3.73
C ALA A 107 -0.24 12.98 4.99
N ASN A 108 -1.36 13.70 4.99
CA ASN A 108 -2.39 13.60 6.00
C ASN A 108 -3.49 12.64 5.54
N LEU A 109 -3.59 11.49 6.18
CA LEU A 109 -4.59 10.46 5.97
C LEU A 109 -5.32 10.13 7.28
N GLU A 110 -5.39 11.07 8.23
CA GLU A 110 -6.07 10.85 9.51
C GLU A 110 -7.54 10.44 9.26
N GLY A 111 -7.91 9.26 9.77
CA GLY A 111 -9.25 8.69 9.60
C GLY A 111 -9.65 8.34 8.16
N ALA A 112 -8.73 8.32 7.20
CA ALA A 112 -9.03 7.88 5.84
C ALA A 112 -9.40 6.39 5.80
N ASP A 113 -10.17 5.99 4.80
CA ASP A 113 -10.64 4.62 4.63
C ASP A 113 -9.96 3.97 3.43
N LEU A 114 -9.00 3.06 3.67
CA LEU A 114 -8.29 2.26 2.66
C LEU A 114 -8.63 0.77 2.76
N ARG A 115 -9.78 0.42 3.35
CA ARG A 115 -10.20 -0.98 3.43
C ARG A 115 -10.23 -1.60 2.04
N ASP A 116 -9.74 -2.83 1.96
CA ASP A 116 -9.66 -3.62 0.73
C ASP A 116 -8.78 -3.01 -0.39
N ALA A 117 -8.03 -1.92 -0.13
CA ALA A 117 -7.15 -1.31 -1.12
C ALA A 117 -5.96 -2.22 -1.51
N PHE A 118 -5.42 -1.97 -2.71
CA PHE A 118 -4.25 -2.67 -3.26
C PHE A 118 -3.10 -1.68 -3.50
N MET A 119 -2.11 -1.70 -2.61
CA MET A 119 -1.04 -0.70 -2.56
C MET A 119 0.37 -1.29 -2.36
N PRO A 120 0.76 -2.36 -3.06
CA PRO A 120 2.11 -2.89 -2.93
C PRO A 120 3.15 -1.84 -3.35
N PHE A 121 4.27 -1.80 -2.63
CA PHE A 121 5.39 -0.88 -2.86
C PHE A 121 5.06 0.61 -2.70
N ALA A 122 3.93 0.97 -2.08
CA ALA A 122 3.62 2.36 -1.77
C ALA A 122 4.54 2.91 -0.65
N GLN A 123 4.59 4.22 -0.52
CA GLN A 123 5.42 4.92 0.48
C GLN A 123 4.56 5.86 1.32
N PHE A 124 4.67 5.79 2.63
CA PHE A 124 3.93 6.58 3.64
C PHE A 124 4.88 7.10 4.72
N SER A 125 6.13 7.39 4.37
CA SER A 125 7.15 7.77 5.35
C SER A 125 6.74 9.07 6.05
N GLY A 126 6.68 9.05 7.39
CA GLY A 126 6.24 10.19 8.19
C GLY A 126 4.79 10.66 7.96
N ALA A 127 3.96 9.86 7.30
CA ALA A 127 2.56 10.21 7.07
C ALA A 127 1.76 10.23 8.39
N ARG A 128 0.76 11.12 8.46
CA ARG A 128 -0.18 11.20 9.58
C ARG A 128 -1.39 10.34 9.28
N MET A 129 -1.53 9.20 9.95
CA MET A 129 -2.49 8.15 9.62
C MET A 129 -3.26 7.66 10.85
N ARG A 130 -3.41 8.54 11.86
CA ARG A 130 -4.10 8.20 13.10
C ARG A 130 -5.54 7.78 12.79
N GLY A 131 -5.97 6.66 13.36
CA GLY A 131 -7.33 6.15 13.15
C GLY A 131 -7.66 5.72 11.72
N ILE A 132 -6.65 5.53 10.85
CA ILE A 132 -6.88 5.07 9.48
C ILE A 132 -7.48 3.67 9.46
N LEU A 133 -8.29 3.37 8.44
CA LEU A 133 -8.90 2.05 8.24
C LEU A 133 -8.18 1.29 7.12
N PHE A 134 -7.45 0.23 7.47
CA PHE A 134 -6.64 -0.63 6.59
C PHE A 134 -7.08 -2.11 6.61
N ASP A 135 -8.30 -2.38 7.07
CA ASP A 135 -8.76 -3.77 7.14
C ASP A 135 -8.69 -4.43 5.76
N ARG A 136 -8.07 -5.61 5.70
CA ARG A 136 -7.87 -6.43 4.49
C ARG A 136 -7.12 -5.75 3.34
N THR A 137 -6.43 -4.62 3.59
CA THR A 137 -5.59 -3.96 2.58
C THR A 137 -4.40 -4.85 2.20
N ASN A 138 -4.03 -4.87 0.92
CA ASN A 138 -2.79 -5.47 0.45
C ASN A 138 -1.70 -4.41 0.31
N ALA A 139 -0.74 -4.44 1.24
CA ALA A 139 0.34 -3.48 1.38
C ALA A 139 1.72 -4.17 1.43
N ARG A 140 1.90 -5.24 0.64
CA ARG A 140 3.19 -5.94 0.48
C ARG A 140 4.33 -4.98 0.12
N ASP A 141 5.48 -5.12 0.81
CA ASP A 141 6.68 -4.27 0.64
C ASP A 141 6.41 -2.75 0.73
N THR A 142 5.35 -2.33 1.43
CA THR A 142 5.03 -0.90 1.64
C THR A 142 5.91 -0.31 2.72
N VAL A 143 6.23 0.98 2.59
CA VAL A 143 7.04 1.72 3.58
C VAL A 143 6.14 2.63 4.41
N PHE A 144 6.16 2.46 5.74
CA PHE A 144 5.48 3.26 6.76
C PHE A 144 6.49 3.83 7.77
N ALA A 145 7.75 4.03 7.37
CA ALA A 145 8.80 4.45 8.29
C ALA A 145 8.44 5.79 8.98
N GLY A 146 8.42 5.79 10.31
CA GLY A 146 8.04 6.98 11.09
C GLY A 146 6.58 7.43 10.95
N ALA A 147 5.70 6.64 10.34
CA ALA A 147 4.29 6.98 10.20
C ALA A 147 3.55 6.95 11.55
N ASP A 148 2.57 7.82 11.72
CA ASP A 148 1.65 7.81 12.87
C ASP A 148 0.42 6.95 12.52
N LEU A 149 0.41 5.70 12.96
CA LEU A 149 -0.66 4.71 12.78
C LEU A 149 -1.42 4.45 14.09
N ARG A 150 -1.38 5.39 15.05
CA ARG A 150 -2.06 5.21 16.33
C ARG A 150 -3.55 4.99 16.13
N ALA A 151 -4.11 4.04 16.87
CA ALA A 151 -5.51 3.63 16.79
C ALA A 151 -5.99 3.22 15.38
N ALA A 152 -5.08 2.84 14.47
CA ALA A 152 -5.45 2.33 13.16
C ALA A 152 -6.20 0.98 13.27
N SER A 153 -7.16 0.77 12.39
CA SER A 153 -7.77 -0.55 12.18
C SER A 153 -7.02 -1.24 11.05
N MET A 154 -6.36 -2.36 11.33
CA MET A 154 -5.50 -3.10 10.39
C MET A 154 -5.84 -4.59 10.42
N VAL A 155 -7.12 -4.92 10.64
CA VAL A 155 -7.58 -6.29 10.83
C VAL A 155 -7.43 -7.07 9.53
N GLY A 156 -6.70 -8.19 9.57
CA GLY A 156 -6.43 -9.02 8.40
C GLY A 156 -5.62 -8.34 7.30
N VAL A 157 -4.92 -7.23 7.62
CA VAL A 157 -4.06 -6.54 6.64
C VAL A 157 -2.93 -7.46 6.16
N ALA A 158 -2.54 -7.34 4.89
CA ALA A 158 -1.38 -8.03 4.35
C ALA A 158 -0.19 -7.07 4.20
N LEU A 159 0.80 -7.20 5.10
CA LEU A 159 2.03 -6.40 5.14
C LEU A 159 3.32 -7.24 5.00
N PRO A 160 3.39 -8.29 4.16
CA PRO A 160 4.61 -9.09 4.07
C PRO A 160 5.78 -8.21 3.60
N ARG A 161 6.88 -8.26 4.36
CA ARG A 161 8.10 -7.45 4.20
C ARG A 161 7.88 -5.93 4.21
N ALA A 162 6.77 -5.44 4.77
CA ALA A 162 6.58 -4.01 4.97
C ALA A 162 7.62 -3.43 5.94
N THR A 163 7.94 -2.14 5.77
CA THR A 163 8.83 -1.41 6.68
C THR A 163 8.01 -0.50 7.57
N LEU A 164 7.98 -0.77 8.88
CA LEU A 164 7.31 0.01 9.92
C LEU A 164 8.33 0.52 10.97
N THR A 165 9.57 0.73 10.56
CA THR A 165 10.62 1.21 11.47
C THR A 165 10.24 2.56 12.04
N GLU A 166 10.38 2.72 13.37
CA GLU A 166 10.07 3.96 14.09
C GLU A 166 8.61 4.45 13.96
N ALA A 167 7.71 3.63 13.40
CA ALA A 167 6.29 3.96 13.31
C ALA A 167 5.62 3.88 14.70
N ASP A 168 4.60 4.70 14.92
CA ASP A 168 3.76 4.65 16.11
C ASP A 168 2.44 3.95 15.80
N LEU A 169 2.30 2.71 16.28
CA LEU A 169 1.12 1.87 16.18
C LEU A 169 0.38 1.76 17.53
N GLY A 170 0.53 2.75 18.41
CA GLY A 170 -0.11 2.75 19.72
C GLY A 170 -1.62 2.52 19.64
N GLY A 171 -2.10 1.44 20.25
CA GLY A 171 -3.51 1.04 20.23
C GLY A 171 -4.07 0.59 18.88
N ALA A 172 -3.23 0.31 17.89
CA ALA A 172 -3.69 -0.23 16.60
C ALA A 172 -4.20 -1.67 16.73
N ASP A 173 -5.18 -2.04 15.92
CA ASP A 173 -5.71 -3.41 15.83
C ASP A 173 -5.14 -4.12 14.59
N LEU A 174 -4.19 -5.02 14.81
CA LEU A 174 -3.54 -5.88 13.82
C LEU A 174 -4.02 -7.34 13.93
N SER A 175 -5.23 -7.57 14.47
CA SER A 175 -5.77 -8.91 14.63
C SER A 175 -5.81 -9.66 13.29
N GLY A 176 -5.25 -10.87 13.26
CA GLY A 176 -5.17 -11.71 12.05
C GLY A 176 -4.31 -11.14 10.91
N ALA A 177 -3.48 -10.12 11.17
CA ALA A 177 -2.62 -9.52 10.15
C ALA A 177 -1.53 -10.48 9.65
N PHE A 178 -1.19 -10.38 8.37
CA PHE A 178 -0.07 -11.10 7.75
C PHE A 178 1.18 -10.21 7.72
N LEU A 179 2.10 -10.44 8.65
CA LEU A 179 3.27 -9.59 8.92
C LEU A 179 4.59 -10.33 8.61
N GLU A 180 4.56 -11.37 7.77
CA GLU A 180 5.74 -12.20 7.46
C GLU A 180 6.92 -11.33 7.00
N GLY A 181 8.04 -11.40 7.72
CA GLY A 181 9.25 -10.64 7.42
C GLY A 181 9.13 -9.11 7.55
N ALA A 182 8.03 -8.59 8.11
CA ALA A 182 7.85 -7.15 8.32
C ALA A 182 8.88 -6.60 9.33
N ASN A 183 9.28 -5.34 9.16
CA ASN A 183 10.30 -4.70 9.99
C ASN A 183 9.69 -3.61 10.88
N PHE A 184 9.55 -3.90 12.17
CA PHE A 184 9.10 -3.02 13.23
C PHE A 184 10.26 -2.47 14.08
N GLY A 185 11.47 -2.34 13.53
CA GLY A 185 12.63 -1.84 14.26
C GLY A 185 12.34 -0.50 14.96
N ASN A 186 12.50 -0.45 16.28
CA ASN A 186 12.17 0.72 17.13
C ASN A 186 10.73 1.23 17.02
N ALA A 187 9.79 0.43 16.50
CA ALA A 187 8.38 0.83 16.42
C ALA A 187 7.74 0.85 17.82
N ARG A 188 6.74 1.71 17.99
CA ARG A 188 5.94 1.80 19.21
C ARG A 188 4.62 1.07 18.99
N LEU A 189 4.42 -0.06 19.65
CA LEU A 189 3.23 -0.92 19.58
C LEU A 189 2.47 -0.92 20.91
N VAL A 190 2.55 0.17 21.67
CA VAL A 190 1.98 0.23 23.03
C VAL A 190 0.47 0.03 22.97
N GLY A 191 -0.05 -0.99 23.65
CA GLY A 191 -1.47 -1.34 23.66
C GLY A 191 -2.01 -1.87 22.33
N ALA A 192 -1.15 -2.19 21.36
CA ALA A 192 -1.59 -2.75 20.08
C ALA A 192 -2.14 -4.18 20.25
N VAL A 193 -3.12 -4.54 19.43
CA VAL A 193 -3.73 -5.87 19.42
C VAL A 193 -3.15 -6.64 18.23
N LEU A 194 -2.37 -7.69 18.49
CA LEU A 194 -1.76 -8.56 17.47
C LEU A 194 -2.28 -10.00 17.57
N ARG A 195 -3.53 -10.17 18.00
CA ARG A 195 -4.13 -11.49 18.19
C ARG A 195 -4.13 -12.27 16.87
N GLU A 196 -3.68 -13.52 16.91
CA GLU A 196 -3.64 -14.39 15.73
C GLU A 196 -2.85 -13.83 14.53
N ALA A 197 -2.02 -12.79 14.73
CA ALA A 197 -1.20 -12.22 13.67
C ALA A 197 -0.02 -13.15 13.32
N ASP A 198 0.34 -13.21 12.04
CA ASP A 198 1.52 -13.94 11.58
C ASP A 198 2.73 -13.03 11.54
N LEU A 199 3.58 -13.12 12.57
CA LEU A 199 4.84 -12.40 12.72
C LEU A 199 6.04 -13.26 12.29
N THR A 200 5.85 -14.29 11.46
CA THR A 200 6.94 -15.19 11.06
C THR A 200 8.09 -14.40 10.43
N GLY A 201 9.29 -14.53 10.99
CA GLY A 201 10.48 -13.80 10.53
C GLY A 201 10.44 -12.28 10.70
N ALA A 202 9.43 -11.72 11.38
CA ALA A 202 9.33 -10.28 11.61
C ALA A 202 10.49 -9.76 12.48
N ARG A 203 10.92 -8.53 12.24
CA ARG A 203 12.02 -7.88 12.98
C ARG A 203 11.45 -6.84 13.92
N LEU A 204 11.49 -7.10 15.23
CA LEU A 204 10.99 -6.22 16.30
C LEU A 204 12.14 -5.72 17.19
N THR A 205 13.34 -5.55 16.63
CA THR A 205 14.50 -5.06 17.39
C THR A 205 14.19 -3.68 17.98
N GLY A 206 14.28 -3.52 19.30
CA GLY A 206 14.02 -2.26 19.99
C GLY A 206 12.56 -1.82 20.01
N ALA A 207 11.62 -2.65 19.56
CA ALA A 207 10.20 -2.29 19.54
C ALA A 207 9.61 -2.24 20.96
N ASP A 208 8.69 -1.31 21.20
CA ASP A 208 7.95 -1.23 22.46
C ASP A 208 6.59 -1.93 22.33
N LEU A 209 6.47 -3.13 22.89
CA LEU A 209 5.25 -3.94 22.91
C LEU A 209 4.50 -3.80 24.24
N SER A 210 4.76 -2.76 25.04
CA SER A 210 4.11 -2.58 26.33
C SER A 210 2.58 -2.63 26.20
N GLU A 211 1.90 -3.39 27.04
CA GLU A 211 0.44 -3.56 27.02
C GLU A 211 -0.13 -4.18 25.72
N ALA A 212 0.73 -4.62 24.79
CA ALA A 212 0.27 -5.28 23.58
C ALA A 212 -0.29 -6.68 23.88
N ASP A 213 -1.20 -7.15 23.02
CA ASP A 213 -1.79 -8.48 23.10
C ASP A 213 -1.39 -9.33 21.89
N LEU A 214 -0.48 -10.28 22.09
CA LEU A 214 -0.02 -11.22 21.07
C LEU A 214 -0.73 -12.57 21.12
N THR A 215 -1.85 -12.73 21.84
CA THR A 215 -2.50 -14.04 22.02
C THR A 215 -2.71 -14.76 20.68
N GLY A 216 -2.19 -15.98 20.56
CA GLY A 216 -2.30 -16.79 19.34
C GLY A 216 -1.41 -16.34 18.17
N ALA A 217 -0.61 -15.28 18.31
CA ALA A 217 0.28 -14.83 17.24
C ALA A 217 1.37 -15.86 16.92
N VAL A 218 1.72 -15.97 15.64
CA VAL A 218 2.81 -16.84 15.19
C VAL A 218 4.11 -16.05 15.18
N THR A 219 5.05 -16.36 16.08
CA THR A 219 6.30 -15.60 16.24
C THR A 219 7.55 -16.40 15.85
N GLN A 220 7.40 -17.39 14.97
CA GLN A 220 8.50 -18.25 14.54
C GLN A 220 9.56 -17.41 13.82
N ALA A 221 10.83 -17.55 14.24
CA ALA A 221 11.95 -16.73 13.74
C ALA A 221 11.77 -15.21 13.89
N ALA A 222 10.79 -14.72 14.66
CA ALA A 222 10.66 -13.30 14.95
C ALA A 222 11.81 -12.83 15.86
N GLY A 223 12.41 -11.68 15.53
CA GLY A 223 13.53 -11.11 16.27
C GLY A 223 13.08 -10.06 17.28
N PHE A 224 13.25 -10.30 18.57
CA PHE A 224 12.84 -9.39 19.66
C PHE A 224 14.01 -8.75 20.42
N SER A 225 15.18 -8.63 19.80
CA SER A 225 16.37 -8.11 20.48
C SER A 225 16.13 -6.69 20.99
N GLY A 226 16.23 -6.47 22.30
CA GLY A 226 16.00 -5.15 22.91
C GLY A 226 14.54 -4.67 22.89
N ALA A 227 13.58 -5.53 22.55
CA ALA A 227 12.16 -5.18 22.64
C ALA A 227 11.71 -5.04 24.12
N VAL A 228 10.77 -4.14 24.37
CA VAL A 228 10.14 -3.92 25.67
C VAL A 228 8.82 -4.69 25.73
N PHE A 229 8.58 -5.42 26.82
CA PHE A 229 7.38 -6.25 27.01
C PHE A 229 6.61 -5.87 28.28
N CYS A 230 6.54 -4.59 28.64
CA CYS A 230 5.91 -4.21 29.90
C CYS A 230 4.40 -4.50 29.89
N ARG A 231 3.91 -5.43 30.72
CA ARG A 231 2.50 -5.87 30.74
C ARG A 231 2.00 -6.43 29.40
N THR A 232 2.86 -7.07 28.62
CA THR A 232 2.50 -7.66 27.32
C THR A 232 1.89 -9.04 27.50
N VAL A 233 0.80 -9.35 26.78
CA VAL A 233 0.26 -10.71 26.68
C VAL A 233 0.98 -11.45 25.56
N MET A 234 1.62 -12.57 25.88
CA MET A 234 2.40 -13.40 24.96
C MET A 234 1.50 -14.33 24.13
N PRO A 235 2.03 -14.96 23.05
CA PRO A 235 1.26 -15.86 22.20
C PRO A 235 0.51 -17.00 22.91
N ASP A 236 1.04 -17.51 24.03
CA ASP A 236 0.41 -18.55 24.83
C ASP A 236 -0.61 -18.01 25.87
N GLY A 237 -0.87 -16.70 25.85
CA GLY A 237 -1.76 -16.00 26.78
C GLY A 237 -1.11 -15.63 28.11
N THR A 238 0.18 -15.94 28.32
CA THR A 238 0.88 -15.56 29.55
C THR A 238 1.25 -14.07 29.55
N LEU A 239 1.35 -13.46 30.73
CA LEU A 239 1.84 -12.09 30.87
C LEU A 239 3.36 -12.08 30.99
N ARG A 240 4.00 -11.25 30.17
CA ARG A 240 5.41 -10.88 30.26
C ARG A 240 5.52 -9.41 30.68
N SER A 241 6.57 -9.07 31.44
CA SER A 241 6.70 -7.73 32.03
C SER A 241 8.15 -7.30 32.30
N ASP A 242 9.02 -7.40 31.30
CA ASP A 242 10.40 -6.90 31.32
C ASP A 242 10.56 -5.63 30.45
N GLY A 243 11.53 -4.79 30.83
CA GLY A 243 11.81 -3.51 30.14
C GLY A 243 10.86 -2.36 30.49
N CYS A 244 10.07 -2.49 31.56
CA CYS A 244 9.16 -1.43 32.02
C CYS A 244 9.89 -0.12 32.38
N PRO A 245 9.30 1.05 32.07
CA PRO A 245 9.76 2.35 32.55
C PRO A 245 9.52 2.57 34.05
#